data_AF-A0A5B7HES5-F1
#
_entry.id   AF-A0A5B7HES5-F1
#
_cell.length_a   1.000
_cell.length_b   1.000
_cell.length_c   1.000
_cell.angle_alpha   90.00
_cell.angle_beta   90.00
_cell.angle_gamma   90.00
#
_symmetry.space_group_name_H-M   'P 1'
#
loop_
_entity.id
_entity.type
_entity.pdbx_description
1 polymer ?
#
loop_
_entity_poly.entity_id
_entity_poly.type
_entity_poly.pdbx_seq_one_letter_code
_entity_poly.pdbx_strand_id
1 'polypeptide(L)'
;MALPMIIPVGHVGPHGPSQQNANEWYTRSWANYITSMIGVTLPLQSFRHSYVVTEGIEGLLGMPVLRDYVSSVYVKAQGDSAVIGYFEPNPEPIDQARKGRVSYCLC
;
A
#
# COMPACT_ATOMS: atom_id res chain seq x y z
N MET A 1 -4.03 -3.08 15.53
CA MET A 1 -4.06 -1.74 14.92
C MET A 1 -2.96 -1.68 13.88
N ALA A 2 -3.28 -1.91 12.60
CA ALA A 2 -2.31 -1.80 11.52
C ALA A 2 -2.31 -0.34 11.04
N LEU A 3 -1.24 0.40 11.36
CA LEU A 3 -0.97 1.68 10.72
C LEU A 3 -0.56 1.40 9.27
N PRO A 4 -1.25 1.96 8.26
CA PRO A 4 -0.77 1.90 6.89
C PRO A 4 0.41 2.85 6.76
N MET A 5 1.57 2.26 6.46
CA MET A 5 2.79 3.00 6.19
C MET A 5 2.65 3.68 4.81
N ILE A 6 2.19 4.93 4.78
CA ILE A 6 2.32 5.81 3.61
C ILE A 6 3.70 6.43 3.70
N ILE A 7 4.59 6.08 2.77
CA ILE A 7 5.98 6.56 2.78
C ILE A 7 6.10 7.74 1.81
N PRO A 8 6.70 8.87 2.22
CA PRO A 8 6.91 10.02 1.36
C PRO A 8 7.90 9.70 0.23
N VAL A 9 7.61 10.16 -0.98
CA VAL A 9 8.54 10.08 -2.11
C VAL A 9 9.68 11.07 -1.84
N GLY A 10 10.84 10.55 -1.46
CA GLY A 10 12.05 11.36 -1.25
C GLY A 10 12.66 11.83 -2.58
N HIS A 11 13.08 13.09 -2.63
CA HIS A 11 13.84 13.69 -3.73
C HIS A 11 15.26 13.09 -3.80
N VAL A 12 15.69 12.66 -4.99
CA VAL A 12 17.04 12.11 -5.24
C VAL A 12 17.94 13.23 -5.78
N GLY A 13 18.91 13.67 -4.97
CA GLY A 13 19.95 14.62 -5.37
C GLY A 13 21.19 13.94 -6.00
N PRO A 14 22.11 14.72 -6.60
CA PRO A 14 23.25 14.22 -7.41
C PRO A 14 24.35 13.47 -6.63
N HIS A 15 24.26 13.37 -5.30
CA HIS A 15 25.24 12.68 -4.46
C HIS A 15 24.86 11.23 -4.11
N GLY A 16 23.79 10.70 -4.71
CA GLY A 16 23.32 9.33 -4.43
C GLY A 16 22.72 9.17 -3.03
N PRO A 17 21.99 8.07 -2.78
CA PRO A 17 21.38 7.83 -1.48
C PRO A 17 22.45 7.59 -0.41
N SER A 18 22.28 8.22 0.76
CA SER A 18 23.11 7.94 1.94
C SER A 18 22.95 6.47 2.35
N GLN A 19 24.07 5.81 2.65
CA GLN A 19 24.18 4.34 2.79
C GLN A 19 23.36 3.69 3.92
N GLN A 20 22.59 4.43 4.72
CA GLN A 20 22.01 3.85 5.92
C GLN A 20 20.73 3.02 5.69
N ASN A 21 19.89 3.28 4.68
CA ASN A 21 18.57 2.61 4.63
C ASN A 21 18.17 2.09 3.23
N ALA A 22 19.13 1.73 2.35
CA ALA A 22 18.81 1.31 0.98
C ALA A 22 18.12 -0.07 0.88
N ASN A 23 18.12 -0.84 1.97
CA ASN A 23 17.70 -2.24 1.98
C ASN A 23 16.24 -2.41 2.44
N GLU A 24 15.63 -1.37 3.02
CA GLU A 24 14.36 -1.49 3.76
C GLU A 24 13.09 -1.25 2.93
N TRP A 25 13.20 -0.71 1.71
CA TRP A 25 12.03 -0.11 1.06
C TRP A 25 11.38 -0.95 -0.05
N TYR A 26 12.06 -1.93 -0.64
CA TYR A 26 11.57 -2.57 -1.89
C TYR A 26 10.99 -3.97 -1.73
N THR A 27 11.11 -4.60 -0.56
CA THR A 27 10.92 -6.06 -0.47
C THR A 27 9.86 -6.50 0.51
N ARG A 28 8.99 -5.62 1.03
CA ARG A 28 8.02 -5.99 2.09
C ARG A 28 7.19 -7.22 1.74
N SER A 29 6.34 -7.19 0.71
CA SER A 29 5.56 -8.38 0.31
C SER A 29 6.40 -9.52 -0.27
N TRP A 30 7.67 -9.27 -0.63
CA TRP A 30 8.62 -10.27 -1.15
C TRP A 30 9.65 -10.72 -0.11
N ALA A 31 9.54 -10.30 1.15
CA ALA A 31 10.61 -10.47 2.13
C ALA A 31 10.80 -11.95 2.45
N ASN A 32 9.70 -12.68 2.62
CA ASN A 32 9.72 -14.13 2.80
C ASN A 32 10.40 -14.86 1.65
N TYR A 33 10.14 -14.44 0.40
CA TYR A 33 10.78 -15.04 -0.77
C TYR A 33 12.31 -14.85 -0.70
N ILE A 34 12.75 -13.63 -0.36
CA ILE A 34 14.19 -13.32 -0.31
C ILE A 34 14.89 -13.99 0.86
N THR A 35 14.29 -13.97 2.06
CA THR A 35 14.90 -14.60 3.23
C THR A 35 14.92 -16.13 3.12
N SER A 36 13.98 -16.72 2.37
CA SER A 36 14.01 -18.16 2.10
C SER A 36 15.28 -18.60 1.35
N MET A 37 15.86 -17.72 0.51
CA MET A 37 17.11 -18.00 -0.21
C MET A 37 18.32 -18.16 0.73
N ILE A 38 18.24 -17.64 1.95
CA ILE A 38 19.28 -17.75 2.98
C ILE A 38 18.83 -18.59 4.19
N GLY A 39 17.73 -19.34 4.07
CA GLY A 39 17.22 -20.22 5.12
C GLY A 39 16.56 -19.51 6.31
N VAL A 40 16.18 -18.24 6.16
CA VAL A 40 15.53 -17.45 7.21
C VAL A 40 14.03 -17.32 6.92
N THR A 41 13.20 -17.60 7.92
CA THR A 41 11.74 -17.39 7.85
C THR A 41 11.37 -16.12 8.60
N LEU A 42 10.62 -15.21 7.97
CA LEU A 42 10.08 -14.03 8.62
C LEU A 42 8.63 -14.26 9.05
N PRO A 43 8.20 -13.75 10.21
CA PRO A 43 6.80 -13.80 10.64
C PRO A 43 5.98 -12.71 9.93
N LEU A 44 5.99 -12.71 8.59
CA LEU A 44 5.31 -11.73 7.75
C LEU A 44 4.24 -12.42 6.90
N GLN A 45 3.05 -11.85 6.83
CA GLN A 45 1.96 -12.31 5.96
C GLN A 45 1.45 -11.14 5.11
N SER A 46 1.40 -11.33 3.80
CA SER A 46 0.80 -10.37 2.88
C SER A 46 -0.70 -10.60 2.75
N PHE A 47 -1.43 -9.49 2.76
CA PHE A 47 -2.88 -9.46 2.65
C PHE A 47 -3.30 -8.66 1.43
N ARG A 48 -4.49 -8.95 0.93
CA ARG A 48 -5.11 -8.14 -0.10
C ARG A 48 -5.73 -6.89 0.49
N HIS A 49 -5.55 -5.78 -0.21
CA HIS A 49 -6.17 -4.51 0.11
C HIS A 49 -6.88 -3.96 -1.12
N SER A 50 -8.21 -3.90 -1.06
CA SER A 50 -9.07 -3.47 -2.17
C SER A 50 -9.19 -1.94 -2.20
N TYR A 51 -9.22 -1.38 -3.41
CA TYR A 51 -9.56 0.03 -3.61
C TYR A 51 -10.38 0.22 -4.89
N VAL A 52 -11.18 1.28 -4.89
CA VAL A 52 -11.96 1.74 -6.04
C VAL A 52 -11.35 3.03 -6.54
N VAL A 53 -11.27 3.16 -7.86
CA VAL A 53 -10.89 4.42 -8.53
C VAL A 53 -12.15 4.99 -9.17
N THR A 54 -12.45 6.25 -8.87
CA THR A 54 -13.58 6.94 -9.48
C THR A 54 -13.22 7.46 -10.86
N GLU A 55 -14.22 7.85 -11.63
CA GLU A 55 -14.03 8.79 -12.75
C GLU A 55 -13.56 10.17 -12.25
N GLY A 56 -13.31 11.09 -13.18
CA GLY A 56 -12.93 12.46 -12.88
C GLY A 56 -14.03 13.21 -12.11
N ILE A 57 -13.67 13.84 -11.00
CA ILE A 57 -14.53 14.66 -10.15
C ILE A 57 -14.01 16.10 -10.20
N GLU A 58 -14.87 17.01 -10.64
CA GLU A 58 -14.54 18.43 -10.71
C GLU A 58 -14.23 18.99 -9.30
N GLY A 59 -13.16 19.77 -9.20
CA GLY A 59 -12.74 20.39 -7.93
C GLY A 59 -12.02 19.46 -6.95
N LEU A 60 -11.74 18.20 -7.34
CA LEU A 60 -11.03 17.25 -6.47
C LEU A 60 -9.51 17.53 -6.35
N LEU A 61 -8.93 18.22 -7.34
CA LEU A 61 -7.50 18.52 -7.37
C LEU A 61 -7.11 19.38 -6.15
N GLY A 62 -6.08 18.93 -5.41
CA GLY A 62 -5.59 19.63 -4.24
C GLY A 62 -6.37 19.37 -2.95
N MET A 63 -7.39 18.49 -2.97
CA MET A 63 -8.05 18.05 -1.75
C MET A 63 -7.10 17.24 -0.85
N PRO A 64 -7.19 17.39 0.48
CA PRO A 64 -6.39 16.61 1.41
C PRO A 64 -6.81 15.14 1.40
N VAL A 65 -5.93 14.27 1.92
CA VAL A 65 -6.28 12.87 2.17
C VAL A 65 -7.26 12.80 3.32
N LEU A 66 -8.46 12.27 3.06
CA LEU A 66 -9.46 12.00 4.09
C LEU A 66 -9.25 10.58 4.63
N ARG A 67 -9.34 10.44 5.95
CA ARG A 67 -9.30 9.14 6.62
C ARG A 67 -10.39 9.11 7.68
N ASP A 68 -11.32 8.19 7.51
CA ASP A 68 -12.36 7.90 8.49
C ASP A 68 -12.02 6.58 9.20
N TYR A 69 -11.72 6.68 10.49
CA TYR A 69 -11.39 5.53 11.32
C TYR A 69 -12.62 4.72 11.73
N VAL A 70 -13.81 5.33 11.76
CA VAL A 70 -15.05 4.65 12.15
C VAL A 70 -15.49 3.73 11.02
N SER A 71 -15.58 4.26 9.81
CA SER A 71 -15.90 3.44 8.63
C SER A 71 -14.70 2.70 8.07
N SER A 72 -13.48 2.89 8.59
CA SER A 72 -12.26 2.25 8.08
C SER A 72 -12.00 2.53 6.59
N VAL A 73 -12.35 3.74 6.13
CA VAL A 73 -12.18 4.20 4.74
C VAL A 73 -11.13 5.30 4.67
N TYR A 74 -10.39 5.34 3.57
CA TYR A 74 -9.63 6.52 3.18
C TYR A 74 -9.93 6.95 1.75
N VAL A 75 -9.83 8.25 1.50
CA VAL A 75 -10.00 8.85 0.18
C VAL A 75 -8.77 9.69 -0.13
N LYS A 76 -8.18 9.48 -1.31
CA LYS A 76 -7.03 10.21 -1.80
C LYS A 76 -7.30 10.73 -3.20
N ALA A 77 -7.16 12.03 -3.40
CA ALA A 77 -7.17 12.62 -4.74
C ALA A 77 -5.94 12.14 -5.55
N GLN A 78 -6.19 11.72 -6.78
CA GLN A 78 -5.19 11.34 -7.77
C GLN A 78 -5.54 12.02 -9.10
N GLY A 79 -4.99 13.22 -9.29
CA GLY A 79 -5.37 14.09 -10.40
C GLY A 79 -6.80 14.58 -10.24
N ASP A 80 -7.63 14.31 -11.24
CA ASP A 80 -9.08 14.54 -11.23
C ASP A 80 -9.87 13.35 -10.66
N SER A 81 -9.26 12.18 -10.46
CA SER A 81 -9.93 10.99 -9.90
C SER A 81 -9.69 10.82 -8.39
N ALA A 82 -10.56 10.06 -7.71
CA ALA A 82 -10.38 9.66 -6.31
C ALA A 82 -10.02 8.18 -6.20
N VAL A 83 -9.04 7.87 -5.37
CA VAL A 83 -8.77 6.52 -4.87
C VAL A 83 -9.43 6.35 -3.51
N ILE A 84 -10.38 5.42 -3.43
CA ILE A 84 -11.12 5.09 -2.22
C ILE A 84 -10.70 3.70 -1.78
N GLY A 85 -10.03 3.58 -0.64
CA GLY A 85 -9.66 2.29 -0.06
C GLY A 85 -10.40 2.02 1.23
N TYR A 86 -10.70 0.74 1.47
CA TYR A 86 -11.40 0.26 2.66
C TYR A 86 -10.55 -0.80 3.35
N PHE A 87 -10.35 -0.66 4.66
CA PHE A 87 -9.69 -1.69 5.46
C PHE A 87 -10.70 -2.77 5.82
N GLU A 88 -10.61 -3.90 5.14
CA GLU A 88 -11.54 -5.02 5.33
C GLU A 88 -11.42 -5.61 6.74
N PRO A 89 -12.54 -5.81 7.48
CA PRO A 89 -12.52 -6.39 8.82
C PRO A 89 -11.95 -7.82 8.87
N ASN A 90 -12.04 -8.55 7.75
CA ASN A 90 -11.51 -9.89 7.59
C ASN A 90 -10.65 -9.95 6.31
N PRO A 91 -9.41 -9.43 6.34
CA PRO A 91 -8.59 -9.30 5.15
C PRO A 91 -8.16 -10.68 4.63
N GLU A 92 -8.26 -10.89 3.33
CA GLU A 92 -7.88 -12.16 2.72
C GLU A 92 -6.36 -12.27 2.52
N PRO A 93 -5.70 -13.33 3.05
CA PRO A 93 -4.32 -13.65 2.75
C PRO A 93 -4.11 -13.84 1.23
N ILE A 94 -2.97 -13.38 0.71
CA ILE A 94 -2.70 -13.45 -0.74
C ILE A 94 -2.60 -14.88 -1.30
N ASP A 95 -2.21 -15.84 -0.46
CA ASP A 95 -2.11 -17.27 -0.76
C ASP A 95 -3.48 -17.98 -0.77
N GLN A 96 -4.47 -17.40 -0.08
CA GLN A 96 -5.85 -17.94 0.02
C GLN A 96 -6.84 -17.18 -0.89
N ALA A 97 -6.31 -16.27 -1.68
CA ALA A 97 -7.02 -15.34 -2.51
C ALA A 97 -7.94 -15.98 -3.56
N ARG A 98 -9.27 -15.81 -3.46
CA ARG A 98 -10.20 -16.05 -4.60
C ARG A 98 -9.83 -15.17 -5.79
N LYS A 99 -9.75 -15.75 -6.99
CA LYS A 99 -9.52 -15.04 -8.26
C LYS A 99 -10.81 -14.32 -8.72
N GLY A 100 -10.78 -13.00 -8.90
CA GLY A 100 -11.95 -12.20 -9.31
C GLY A 100 -11.64 -10.70 -9.50
N ARG A 101 -12.56 -9.98 -10.16
CA ARG A 101 -12.46 -8.62 -10.78
C ARG A 101 -12.20 -7.42 -9.85
N VAL A 102 -11.44 -7.56 -8.77
CA VAL A 102 -11.12 -6.42 -7.89
C VAL A 102 -9.63 -6.13 -8.01
N SER A 103 -9.28 -4.86 -8.25
CA SER A 103 -7.89 -4.42 -8.25
C SER A 103 -7.39 -4.38 -6.80
N TYR A 104 -6.30 -5.09 -6.54
CA TYR A 104 -5.70 -5.17 -5.22
C TYR A 104 -4.37 -4.42 -5.20
N CYS A 105 -4.10 -3.72 -4.10
CA CYS A 105 -2.74 -3.25 -3.79
C CYS A 105 -2.02 -4.33 -2.97
N LEU A 106 -0.74 -4.54 -3.25
CA LEU A 106 0.15 -5.33 -2.41
C LEU A 106 0.59 -4.45 -1.22
N CYS A 107 0.16 -4.81 -0.01
CA CYS A 107 0.63 -4.19 1.23
C CYS A 107 1.65 -5.08 1.96
#